data_AF-A0A7J4J8X5-F1
#
_entry.id   AF-A0A7J4J8X5-F1
#
_cell.length_a   1.000
_cell.length_b   1.000
_cell.length_c   1.000
_cell.angle_alpha   90.00
_cell.angle_beta   90.00
_cell.angle_gamma   90.00
#
_symmetry.space_group_name_H-M   'P 1'
#
loop_
_entity.id
_entity.type
_entity.pdbx_description
1 polymer ?
#
loop_
_entity_poly.entity_id
_entity_poly.type
_entity_poly.pdbx_seq_one_letter_code
_entity_poly.pdbx_strand_id
1 'polypeptide(L)'
;MNKLEEAESKIRFADYLLQMSEPEFLPGVTKHILEAANKAVSVNFGLEGTTNVSHILINKKLAEGSKEEREFSGTYLALWKLATNPQPTKEEVTKALSRVKTFTQYVKIKRET
;
A
#
# COMPACT_ATOMS: atom_id res chain seq x y z
N MET A 1 5.79 -17.80 -3.18
CA MET A 1 4.76 -16.74 -3.25
C MET A 1 5.42 -15.53 -3.89
N ASN A 2 4.85 -15.00 -4.96
CA ASN A 2 5.41 -13.78 -5.59
C ASN A 2 5.04 -12.54 -4.75
N LYS A 3 5.74 -11.41 -4.94
CA LYS A 3 5.51 -10.20 -4.13
C LYS A 3 4.08 -9.65 -4.23
N LEU A 4 3.38 -9.92 -5.34
CA LEU A 4 2.00 -9.46 -5.53
C LEU A 4 1.01 -10.29 -4.70
N GLU A 5 1.16 -11.61 -4.67
CA GLU A 5 0.40 -12.51 -3.77
C GLU A 5 0.65 -12.17 -2.30
N GLU A 6 1.88 -11.80 -1.95
CA GLU A 6 2.20 -11.28 -0.61
C GLU A 6 1.49 -9.96 -0.31
N ALA A 7 1.37 -9.06 -1.29
CA ALA A 7 0.62 -7.81 -1.14
C ALA A 7 -0.87 -8.08 -0.89
N GLU A 8 -1.48 -8.98 -1.68
CA GLU A 8 -2.86 -9.41 -1.49
C GLU A 8 -3.08 -10.07 -0.12
N SER A 9 -2.13 -10.88 0.34
CA SER A 9 -2.17 -11.48 1.68
C SER A 9 -2.17 -10.41 2.77
N LYS A 10 -1.29 -9.41 2.67
CA LYS A 10 -1.23 -8.29 3.63
C LYS A 10 -2.51 -7.46 3.63
N ILE A 11 -3.13 -7.27 2.47
CA ILE A 11 -4.45 -6.64 2.34
C ILE A 11 -5.52 -7.44 3.10
N ARG A 12 -5.57 -8.78 2.92
CA ARG A 12 -6.54 -9.64 3.63
C ARG A 12 -6.36 -9.60 5.14
N PHE A 13 -5.12 -9.59 5.61
CA PHE A 13 -4.82 -9.42 7.04
C PHE A 13 -5.24 -8.04 7.57
N ALA A 14 -4.97 -6.98 6.81
CA ALA A 14 -5.40 -5.62 7.17
C ALA A 14 -6.93 -5.51 7.25
N ASP A 15 -7.66 -6.08 6.29
CA ASP A 15 -9.13 -6.16 6.31
C ASP A 15 -9.64 -6.88 7.55
N TYR A 16 -9.08 -8.06 7.85
CA TYR A 16 -9.48 -8.85 9.01
C TYR A 16 -9.32 -8.07 10.30
N LEU A 17 -8.15 -7.47 10.53
CA LEU A 17 -7.87 -6.68 11.72
C LEU A 17 -8.75 -5.42 11.82
N LEU A 18 -9.05 -4.78 10.69
CA LEU A 18 -9.93 -3.60 10.65
C LEU A 18 -11.39 -3.95 11.01
N GLN A 19 -11.85 -5.15 10.64
CA GLN A 19 -13.19 -5.65 10.96
C GLN A 19 -13.38 -5.95 12.45
N MET A 20 -12.33 -6.40 13.14
CA MET A 20 -12.35 -6.64 14.59
C MET A 20 -12.67 -5.36 15.40
N SER A 21 -12.62 -4.18 14.77
CA SER A 21 -13.13 -2.90 15.28
C SER A 21 -12.50 -2.35 16.57
N GLU A 22 -11.42 -2.95 17.07
CA GLU A 22 -10.67 -2.42 18.20
C GLU A 22 -9.66 -1.34 17.76
N PRO A 23 -9.65 -0.14 18.38
CA PRO A 23 -8.72 0.94 18.05
C PRO A 23 -7.24 0.56 18.18
N GLU A 24 -6.91 -0.33 19.12
CA GLU A 24 -5.55 -0.82 19.37
C GLU A 24 -4.93 -1.57 18.20
N PHE A 25 -5.74 -2.12 17.29
CA PHE A 25 -5.24 -2.79 16.09
C PHE A 25 -4.93 -1.83 14.95
N LEU A 26 -5.43 -0.59 14.96
CA LEU A 26 -5.28 0.35 13.84
C LEU A 26 -3.81 0.65 13.45
N PRO A 27 -2.84 0.77 14.39
CA PRO A 27 -1.42 0.86 14.02
C PRO A 27 -0.91 -0.40 13.29
N GLY A 28 -1.32 -1.59 13.75
CA GLY A 28 -0.97 -2.86 13.11
C GLY A 28 -1.59 -3.03 11.72
N VAL A 29 -2.86 -2.62 11.57
CA VAL A 29 -3.55 -2.55 10.27
C VAL A 29 -2.77 -1.64 9.32
N THR A 30 -2.40 -0.45 9.78
CA THR A 30 -1.65 0.54 8.98
C THR A 30 -0.30 -0.01 8.50
N LYS A 31 0.42 -0.74 9.37
CA LYS A 31 1.67 -1.41 9.00
C LYS A 31 1.46 -2.41 7.87
N HIS A 32 0.42 -3.23 7.93
CA HIS A 32 0.12 -4.18 6.85
C HIS A 32 -0.30 -3.51 5.54
N ILE A 33 -1.05 -2.40 5.61
CA ILE A 33 -1.38 -1.61 4.42
C ILE A 33 -0.12 -1.04 3.77
N LEU A 34 0.81 -0.50 4.56
CA LEU A 34 2.09 0.02 4.04
C LEU A 34 2.95 -1.10 3.43
N GLU A 35 3.03 -2.26 4.08
CA GLU A 35 3.72 -3.43 3.55
C GLU A 35 3.13 -3.88 2.19
N ALA A 36 1.80 -3.91 2.07
CA ALA A 36 1.13 -4.21 0.81
C ALA A 36 1.44 -3.18 -0.28
N ALA A 37 1.36 -1.89 0.05
CA ALA A 37 1.69 -0.80 -0.87
C ALA A 37 3.13 -0.91 -1.38
N ASN A 38 4.11 -1.11 -0.48
CA ASN A 38 5.52 -1.26 -0.85
C ASN A 38 5.74 -2.44 -1.78
N LYS A 39 5.05 -3.57 -1.56
CA LYS A 39 5.13 -4.74 -2.42
C LYS A 39 4.50 -4.50 -3.79
N ALA A 40 3.29 -3.96 -3.85
CA ALA A 40 2.62 -3.62 -5.11
C ALA A 40 3.46 -2.65 -5.94
N VAL A 41 4.06 -1.64 -5.31
CA VAL A 41 4.93 -0.68 -6.00
C VAL A 41 6.26 -1.30 -6.44
N SER A 42 6.83 -2.19 -5.62
CA SER A 42 8.03 -2.96 -6.01
C SER A 42 7.77 -3.78 -7.26
N VAL A 43 6.61 -4.44 -7.35
CA VAL A 43 6.17 -5.18 -8.54
C VAL A 43 5.95 -4.23 -9.72
N ASN A 44 5.23 -3.12 -9.52
CA ASN A 44 4.91 -2.17 -10.60
C ASN A 44 6.14 -1.61 -11.32
N PHE A 45 7.22 -1.32 -10.57
CA PHE A 45 8.45 -0.75 -11.12
C PHE A 45 9.59 -1.76 -11.30
N GLY A 46 9.32 -3.06 -11.15
CA GLY A 46 10.35 -4.10 -11.29
C GLY A 46 11.49 -4.02 -10.27
N LEU A 47 11.22 -3.52 -9.07
CA LEU A 47 12.20 -3.31 -7.99
C LEU A 47 12.31 -4.53 -7.07
N GLU A 48 12.01 -5.72 -7.57
CA GLU A 48 11.81 -6.91 -6.73
C GLU A 48 13.11 -7.42 -6.10
N GLY A 49 14.26 -7.13 -6.73
CA GLY A 49 15.60 -7.40 -6.21
C GLY A 49 16.30 -6.20 -5.56
N THR A 50 15.65 -5.03 -5.47
CA THR A 50 16.28 -3.84 -4.90
C THR A 50 15.97 -3.69 -3.42
N THR A 51 17.02 -3.65 -2.59
CA THR A 51 16.92 -3.31 -1.17
C THR A 51 17.00 -1.79 -0.97
N ASN A 52 16.23 -1.25 -0.02
CA ASN A 52 16.30 0.16 0.43
C ASN A 52 15.92 1.23 -0.61
N VAL A 53 14.86 1.03 -1.37
CA VAL A 53 14.32 2.11 -2.21
C VAL A 53 13.61 3.15 -1.34
N SER A 54 14.09 4.39 -1.36
CA SER A 54 13.49 5.51 -0.62
C SER A 54 12.03 5.74 -1.05
N HIS A 55 11.16 5.94 -0.06
CA HIS A 55 9.76 6.29 -0.30
C HIS A 55 9.60 7.59 -1.10
N ILE A 56 10.54 8.53 -0.96
CA ILE A 56 10.56 9.79 -1.71
C ILE A 56 10.76 9.51 -3.20
N LEU A 57 11.73 8.65 -3.52
CA LEU A 57 12.01 8.27 -4.91
C LEU A 57 10.83 7.48 -5.51
N ILE A 58 10.24 6.57 -4.74
CA ILE A 58 9.05 5.84 -5.16
C ILE A 58 7.89 6.79 -5.46
N ASN A 59 7.62 7.72 -4.54
CA ASN A 59 6.54 8.68 -4.70
C ASN A 59 6.74 9.56 -5.94
N LYS A 60 7.98 9.98 -6.20
CA LYS A 60 8.33 10.73 -7.42
C LYS A 60 8.04 9.90 -8.68
N LYS A 61 8.45 8.63 -8.72
CA LYS A 61 8.16 7.74 -9.85
C LYS A 61 6.66 7.53 -10.07
N LEU A 62 5.88 7.37 -9.00
CA LEU A 62 4.42 7.28 -9.09
C LEU A 62 3.82 8.57 -9.67
N ALA A 63 4.33 9.73 -9.25
CA ALA A 63 3.85 11.04 -9.71
C ALA A 63 4.19 11.35 -11.19
N GLU A 64 5.19 10.66 -11.76
CA GLU A 64 5.60 10.79 -13.17
C GLU A 64 4.98 9.71 -14.07
N GLY A 65 4.22 8.78 -13.48
CA GLY A 65 3.69 7.59 -14.14
C GLY A 65 2.34 7.76 -14.86
N SER A 66 1.66 6.62 -15.07
CA SER A 66 0.29 6.55 -15.60
C SER A 66 -0.70 7.33 -14.72
N LYS A 67 -1.92 7.50 -15.21
CA LYS A 67 -2.99 8.15 -14.42
C LYS A 67 -3.18 7.44 -13.07
N GLU A 68 -3.25 6.12 -13.06
CA GLU A 68 -3.46 5.29 -11.87
C GLU A 68 -2.28 5.39 -10.90
N GLU A 69 -1.04 5.40 -11.41
CA GLU A 69 0.17 5.58 -10.62
C GLU A 69 0.20 6.97 -9.97
N ARG A 70 -0.17 8.01 -10.72
CA ARG A 70 -0.25 9.39 -10.23
C ARG A 70 -1.31 9.55 -9.16
N GLU A 71 -2.50 8.99 -9.36
CA GLU A 71 -3.57 8.98 -8.36
C GLU A 71 -3.15 8.25 -7.08
N PHE A 72 -2.35 7.18 -7.20
CA PHE A 72 -1.85 6.44 -6.05
C PHE A 72 -0.72 7.16 -5.30
N SER A 73 0.07 8.02 -5.96
CA SER A 73 1.20 8.75 -5.34
C SER A 73 0.79 9.47 -4.04
N GLY A 74 -0.30 10.24 -4.07
CA GLY A 74 -0.80 10.94 -2.88
C GLY A 74 -1.17 10.00 -1.73
N THR A 75 -1.77 8.84 -2.05
CA THR A 75 -2.06 7.79 -1.06
C THR A 75 -0.79 7.23 -0.47
N TYR A 76 0.20 6.92 -1.32
CA TYR A 76 1.46 6.34 -0.90
C TYR A 76 2.20 7.26 0.06
N LEU A 77 2.30 8.56 -0.24
CA LEU A 77 2.90 9.53 0.66
C LEU A 77 2.13 9.67 1.99
N ALA A 78 0.80 9.67 1.93
CA ALA A 78 -0.04 9.74 3.12
C ALA A 78 0.14 8.49 4.02
N LEU A 79 0.30 7.31 3.43
CA LEU A 79 0.53 6.06 4.15
C LEU A 79 1.82 6.07 4.97
N TRP A 80 2.90 6.63 4.42
CA TRP A 80 4.14 6.76 5.17
C TRP A 80 3.99 7.64 6.42
N LYS A 81 3.19 8.72 6.33
CA LYS A 81 2.84 9.55 7.49
C LYS A 81 1.91 8.80 8.45
N LEU A 82 0.90 8.13 7.93
CA LEU A 82 -0.08 7.39 8.73
C LEU A 82 0.58 6.26 9.53
N ALA A 83 1.57 5.56 8.96
CA ALA A 83 2.32 4.52 9.64
C ALA A 83 3.18 5.02 10.81
N THR A 84 3.47 6.33 10.85
CA THR A 84 4.17 6.99 11.97
C THR A 84 3.21 7.62 12.97
N ASN A 85 1.90 7.62 12.70
CA ASN A 85 0.90 8.17 13.61
C ASN A 85 0.61 7.16 14.74
N PRO A 86 0.78 7.54 16.03
CA PRO A 86 0.46 6.66 17.15
C PRO A 86 -1.04 6.38 17.33
N GLN A 87 -1.91 7.22 16.77
CA GLN A 87 -3.37 7.11 16.88
C GLN A 87 -4.04 7.39 15.52
N PRO A 88 -3.89 6.49 14.53
CA PRO A 88 -4.58 6.64 13.25
C PRO A 88 -6.09 6.43 13.44
N THR A 89 -6.91 7.18 12.71
CA THR A 89 -8.38 7.02 12.76
C THR A 89 -8.84 5.86 11.87
N LYS A 90 -9.96 5.21 12.25
CA LYS A 90 -10.55 4.13 11.45
C LYS A 90 -10.88 4.58 10.02
N GLU A 91 -11.32 5.83 9.84
CA GLU A 91 -11.63 6.39 8.53
C GLU A 91 -10.39 6.50 7.64
N GLU A 92 -9.30 7.07 8.15
CA GLU A 92 -8.03 7.18 7.42
C GLU A 92 -7.51 5.81 6.99
N VAL A 93 -7.52 4.85 7.91
CA VAL A 93 -7.06 3.48 7.66
C VAL A 93 -7.93 2.78 6.63
N THR A 94 -9.25 2.92 6.71
CA THR A 94 -10.20 2.33 5.75
C THR A 94 -9.99 2.90 4.34
N LYS A 95 -9.84 4.24 4.25
CA LYS A 95 -9.60 4.92 2.98
C LYS A 95 -8.27 4.48 2.37
N ALA A 96 -7.22 4.37 3.17
CA ALA A 96 -5.91 3.93 2.71
C ALA A 96 -5.94 2.47 2.22
N LEU A 97 -6.59 1.56 2.96
CA LEU A 97 -6.76 0.16 2.56
C LEU A 97 -7.49 0.02 1.23
N SER A 98 -8.58 0.76 1.03
CA SER A 98 -9.33 0.77 -0.23
C SER A 98 -8.46 1.21 -1.41
N ARG A 99 -7.66 2.27 -1.25
CA ARG A 99 -6.77 2.76 -2.31
C ARG A 99 -5.63 1.77 -2.63
N VAL A 100 -5.06 1.12 -1.62
CA VAL A 100 -4.03 0.09 -1.82
C VAL A 100 -4.60 -1.15 -2.52
N LYS A 101 -5.84 -1.55 -2.22
CA LYS A 101 -6.55 -2.60 -2.96
C LYS A 101 -6.68 -2.26 -4.43
N THR A 102 -7.21 -1.08 -4.76
CA THR A 102 -7.37 -0.63 -6.15
C THR A 102 -6.03 -0.62 -6.88
N PHE A 103 -4.98 -0.08 -6.27
CA PHE A 103 -3.66 -0.03 -6.90
C PHE A 103 -3.06 -1.44 -7.10
N THR A 104 -3.20 -2.33 -6.11
CA THR A 104 -2.72 -3.72 -6.23
C THR A 104 -3.41 -4.45 -7.39
N GLN A 105 -4.73 -4.24 -7.56
CA GLN A 105 -5.48 -4.80 -8.68
C GLN A 105 -5.03 -4.22 -10.03
N TYR A 106 -4.76 -2.91 -10.09
CA TYR A 106 -4.19 -2.28 -11.28
C TYR A 106 -2.85 -2.92 -11.68
N VAL A 107 -1.93 -3.10 -10.72
CA VAL A 107 -0.62 -3.71 -10.96
C VAL A 107 -0.76 -5.14 -11.47
N LYS A 108 -1.75 -5.89 -10.96
CA LYS A 108 -2.06 -7.25 -11.41
C LYS A 108 -2.48 -7.26 -12.88
N ILE A 109 -3.49 -6.47 -13.24
CA ILE A 109 -4.01 -6.38 -14.62
C ILE A 109 -2.89 -5.98 -15.58
N LYS A 110 -2.09 -4.96 -15.21
CA LYS A 110 -0.96 -4.47 -16.01
C LYS A 110 0.11 -5.53 -16.30
N ARG A 111 0.25 -6.55 -15.44
CA ARG A 111 1.20 -7.67 -15.65
C ARG A 111 0.63 -8.80 -16.51
N GLU A 112 -0.68 -8.88 -16.61
CA GLU A 112 -1.40 -9.88 -17.41
C GLU A 112 -1.63 -9.41 -18.85
N THR A 113 -1.52 -8.10 -19.11
CA THR A 113 -1.57 -7.44 -20.44
C THR A 113 -0.19 -7.14 -20.99
#